data_AF-A0A1I2MRM1-F1
#
_entry.id   AF-A0A1I2MRM1-F1
#
_cell.length_a   1.000
_cell.length_b   1.000
_cell.length_c   1.000
_cell.angle_alpha   90.00
_cell.angle_beta   90.00
_cell.angle_gamma   90.00
#
_symmetry.space_group_name_H-M   'P 1'
#
loop_
_entity.id
_entity.type
_entity.pdbx_description
1 polymer ?
#
loop_
_entity_poly.entity_id
_entity_poly.type
_entity_poly.pdbx_seq_one_letter_code
_entity_poly.pdbx_strand_id
1 'polypeptide(L)'
;MEGQLTAEAGTAGHRAPFHTLARYLMTSSLRRTLPGHLWVRRDAAVVVDDRTAAEPDIVVVDAETDEVVLAVEVVPADGEADSEADSEAGGGAGAADATQAYATAGIAHFWRVEQDPVTDRPMVYVHERDAATGAYALTGVHREELAVPVPYRITVDLTGIDHL
;
A
#
# COMPACT_ATOMS: atom_id res chain seq x y z
N MET A 1 -6.07 6.57 -44.20
CA MET A 1 -6.76 5.41 -43.60
C MET A 1 -6.27 5.36 -42.17
N GLU A 2 -6.93 6.10 -41.28
CA GLU A 2 -6.56 6.20 -39.87
C GLU A 2 -7.34 5.13 -39.12
N GLY A 3 -6.61 4.15 -38.57
CA GLY A 3 -7.19 3.11 -37.74
C GLY A 3 -7.59 3.71 -36.40
N GLN A 4 -8.89 3.86 -36.19
CA GLN A 4 -9.45 4.25 -34.90
C GLN A 4 -9.30 3.06 -33.94
N LEU A 5 -8.40 3.17 -32.97
CA LEU A 5 -8.27 2.22 -31.87
C LEU A 5 -9.42 2.48 -30.89
N THR A 6 -10.52 1.74 -31.02
CA THR A 6 -11.55 1.67 -29.99
C THR A 6 -11.14 0.59 -28.99
N ALA A 7 -10.82 1.00 -27.76
CA ALA A 7 -10.69 0.08 -26.64
C ALA A 7 -12.10 -0.44 -26.30
N GLU A 8 -12.42 -1.65 -26.75
CA GLU A 8 -13.58 -2.36 -26.24
C GLU A 8 -13.28 -2.78 -24.80
N ALA A 9 -14.12 -2.32 -23.86
CA ALA A 9 -14.08 -2.73 -22.47
C ALA A 9 -14.46 -4.21 -22.39
N GLY A 10 -13.48 -5.08 -22.59
CA GLY A 10 -13.60 -6.50 -22.29
C GLY A 10 -13.87 -6.67 -20.81
N THR A 11 -14.91 -7.44 -20.49
CA THR A 11 -15.33 -7.83 -19.14
C THR A 11 -14.26 -8.69 -18.47
N ALA A 12 -13.10 -8.10 -18.17
CA ALA A 12 -12.09 -8.67 -17.28
C ALA A 12 -12.51 -8.35 -15.84
N GLY A 13 -12.53 -9.35 -14.97
CA GLY A 13 -13.11 -9.27 -13.63
C GLY A 13 -12.67 -8.04 -12.83
N HIS A 14 -13.57 -7.54 -11.99
CA HIS A 14 -13.44 -6.36 -11.12
C HIS A 14 -12.21 -6.35 -10.16
N ARG A 15 -11.33 -7.37 -10.21
CA ARG A 15 -10.21 -7.60 -9.28
C ARG A 15 -8.89 -6.90 -9.67
N ALA A 16 -8.52 -6.89 -10.96
CA ALA A 16 -7.31 -6.23 -11.45
C ALA A 16 -7.33 -4.68 -11.49
N PRO A 17 -8.49 -3.99 -11.67
CA PRO A 17 -8.50 -2.52 -11.74
C PRO A 17 -8.21 -1.88 -10.38
N PHE A 18 -8.88 -2.26 -9.29
CA PHE A 18 -8.73 -1.56 -8.01
C PHE A 18 -7.27 -1.53 -7.52
N HIS A 19 -6.63 -2.69 -7.42
CA HIS A 19 -5.24 -2.78 -6.96
C HIS A 19 -4.31 -1.87 -7.77
N THR A 20 -4.42 -1.94 -9.11
CA THR A 20 -3.62 -1.15 -10.04
C THR A 20 -3.88 0.35 -9.88
N LEU A 21 -5.15 0.76 -9.81
CA LEU A 21 -5.57 2.15 -9.72
C LEU A 21 -5.24 2.76 -8.36
N ALA A 22 -5.49 2.03 -7.26
CA ALA A 22 -5.14 2.45 -5.91
C ALA A 22 -3.62 2.58 -5.76
N ARG A 23 -2.83 1.62 -6.25
CA ARG A 23 -1.36 1.71 -6.26
C ARG A 23 -0.88 2.92 -7.04
N TYR A 24 -1.48 3.20 -8.20
CA TYR A 24 -1.18 4.41 -8.99
C TYR A 24 -1.52 5.69 -8.21
N LEU A 25 -2.73 5.78 -7.66
CA LEU A 25 -3.20 6.94 -6.88
C LEU A 25 -2.25 7.22 -5.71
N MET A 26 -1.95 6.21 -4.91
CA MET A 26 -1.08 6.32 -3.74
C MET A 26 0.35 6.72 -4.15
N THR A 27 0.93 6.05 -5.15
CA THR A 27 2.28 6.38 -5.64
C THR A 27 2.35 7.83 -6.12
N SER A 28 1.37 8.25 -6.93
CA SER A 28 1.35 9.61 -7.48
C SER A 28 1.18 10.66 -6.38
N SER A 29 0.35 10.39 -5.38
CA SER A 29 0.03 11.33 -4.31
C SER A 29 1.19 11.47 -3.32
N LEU A 30 1.82 10.35 -2.92
CA LEU A 30 3.02 10.37 -2.08
C LEU A 30 4.13 11.21 -2.75
N ARG A 31 4.34 11.05 -4.06
CA ARG A 31 5.34 11.82 -4.82
C ARG A 31 5.05 13.32 -4.87
N ARG A 32 3.79 13.76 -4.78
CA ARG A 32 3.42 15.19 -4.84
C ARG A 32 3.89 15.96 -3.61
N THR A 33 3.89 15.33 -2.44
CA THR A 33 4.26 15.97 -1.17
C THR A 33 5.62 15.52 -0.64
N LEU A 34 6.36 14.73 -1.42
CA LEU A 34 7.61 14.10 -1.01
C LEU A 34 8.73 15.13 -0.77
N PRO A 35 9.32 15.18 0.43
CA PRO A 35 10.53 15.96 0.71
C PRO A 35 11.73 15.46 -0.10
N GLY A 36 12.68 16.36 -0.41
CA GLY A 36 13.83 16.04 -1.27
C GLY A 36 14.83 15.02 -0.72
N HIS A 37 14.75 14.65 0.56
CA HIS A 37 15.58 13.60 1.19
C HIS A 37 14.90 12.23 1.20
N LEU A 38 13.67 12.11 0.69
CA LEU A 38 12.93 10.84 0.64
C LEU A 38 12.65 10.44 -0.81
N TRP A 39 12.59 9.13 -1.07
CA TRP A 39 12.22 8.54 -2.36
C TRP A 39 11.02 7.59 -2.24
N VAL A 40 10.13 7.63 -3.23
CA VAL A 40 9.05 6.64 -3.38
C VAL A 40 9.48 5.56 -4.36
N ARG A 41 9.61 4.33 -3.86
CA ARG A 41 9.92 3.13 -4.64
C ARG A 41 8.72 2.19 -4.69
N ARG A 42 8.71 1.37 -5.72
CA ARG A 42 7.72 0.32 -6.00
C ARG A 42 8.48 -0.97 -6.22
N ASP A 43 7.84 -2.11 -5.95
CA ASP A 43 8.40 -3.44 -6.18
C ASP A 43 9.76 -3.61 -5.45
N ALA A 44 9.83 -3.11 -4.21
CA ALA A 44 11.03 -3.16 -3.39
C ALA A 44 10.89 -4.25 -2.33
N ALA A 45 11.92 -5.08 -2.17
CA ALA A 45 11.97 -6.07 -1.10
C ALA A 45 12.48 -5.42 0.20
N VAL A 46 11.73 -5.62 1.28
CA VAL A 46 12.12 -5.27 2.65
C VAL A 46 12.61 -6.54 3.32
N VAL A 47 13.91 -6.59 3.62
CA VAL A 47 14.50 -7.72 4.34
C VAL A 47 14.04 -7.67 5.80
N VAL A 48 13.37 -8.73 6.25
CA VAL A 48 12.86 -8.87 7.62
C VAL A 48 13.88 -9.65 8.46
N ASP A 49 14.41 -10.73 7.89
CA ASP A 49 15.52 -11.52 8.44
C ASP A 49 16.30 -12.24 7.33
N ASP A 50 17.26 -13.09 7.70
CA ASP A 50 18.14 -13.83 6.76
C ASP A 50 17.39 -14.74 5.78
N ARG A 51 16.10 -15.00 5.98
CA ARG A 51 15.30 -15.95 5.21
C ARG A 51 14.01 -15.34 4.66
N THR A 52 13.63 -14.17 5.14
CA THR A 52 12.32 -13.58 4.89
C THR A 52 12.48 -12.16 4.41
N ALA A 53 11.90 -11.88 3.25
CA ALA A 53 11.67 -10.53 2.78
C ALA A 53 10.18 -10.36 2.51
N ALA A 54 9.65 -9.20 2.88
CA ALA A 54 8.30 -8.79 2.53
C ALA A 54 8.39 -7.81 1.36
N GLU A 55 7.43 -7.87 0.43
CA GLU A 55 7.44 -7.09 -0.81
C GLU A 55 6.25 -6.13 -0.85
N PRO A 56 6.33 -5.00 -0.14
CA PRO A 56 5.26 -4.00 -0.14
C PRO A 56 5.05 -3.39 -1.52
N ASP A 57 3.79 -3.09 -1.85
CA ASP A 57 3.43 -2.42 -3.09
C ASP A 57 4.19 -1.12 -3.33
N ILE A 58 4.36 -0.34 -2.26
CA ILE A 58 5.03 0.96 -2.26
C ILE A 58 5.84 1.11 -0.97
N VAL A 59 7.04 1.65 -1.08
CA VAL A 59 7.82 2.13 0.07
C VAL A 59 8.23 3.58 -0.11
N VAL A 60 8.31 4.29 1.00
CA VAL A 60 9.06 5.54 1.10
C VAL A 60 10.35 5.23 1.85
N VAL A 61 11.47 5.62 1.26
CA VAL A 61 12.80 5.41 1.84
C VAL A 61 13.52 6.73 2.04
N ASP A 62 14.38 6.79 3.04
CA ASP A 62 15.41 7.81 3.15
C ASP A 62 16.43 7.64 2.00
N ALA A 63 16.75 8.74 1.32
CA ALA A 63 17.60 8.71 0.13
C ALA A 63 19.09 8.52 0.45
N GLU A 64 19.51 8.75 1.70
CA GLU A 64 20.90 8.61 2.13
C GLU A 64 21.16 7.26 2.81
N THR A 65 20.20 6.76 3.59
CA THR A 65 20.36 5.53 4.38
C THR A 65 19.68 4.30 3.76
N ASP A 66 18.84 4.49 2.72
CA ASP A 66 17.94 3.46 2.18
C ASP A 66 16.94 2.89 3.24
N GLU A 67 16.80 3.54 4.40
CA GLU A 67 15.87 3.11 5.46
C GLU A 67 14.41 3.31 5.02
N VAL A 68 13.59 2.28 5.21
CA VAL A 68 12.15 2.33 4.89
C VAL A 68 11.40 3.05 6.01
N VAL A 69 10.90 4.25 5.72
CA VAL A 69 10.13 5.07 6.68
C VAL A 69 8.62 4.85 6.57
N LEU A 70 8.12 4.37 5.43
CA LEU A 70 6.71 4.00 5.23
C LEU A 70 6.62 2.81 4.27
N ALA A 71 5.86 1.79 4.67
CA ALA A 71 5.39 0.73 3.78
C ALA A 71 3.88 0.89 3.51
N VAL A 72 3.44 0.67 2.28
CA VAL A 72 2.03 0.70 1.90
C VAL A 72 1.69 -0.58 1.17
N GLU A 73 0.61 -1.24 1.59
CA GLU A 73 0.06 -2.46 0.98
C GLU A 73 -1.35 -2.19 0.45
N VAL A 74 -1.63 -2.59 -0.78
CA VAL A 74 -2.95 -2.52 -1.39
C VAL A 74 -3.57 -3.91 -1.37
N VAL A 75 -4.54 -4.09 -0.49
CA VAL A 75 -5.23 -5.38 -0.33
C VAL A 75 -6.30 -5.52 -1.42
N PRO A 76 -6.40 -6.67 -2.09
CA PRO A 76 -7.47 -6.93 -3.05
C PRO A 76 -8.86 -6.92 -2.40
N ALA A 77 -9.87 -6.50 -3.16
CA ALA A 77 -11.25 -6.26 -2.70
C ALA A 77 -11.98 -7.51 -2.19
N ASP A 78 -11.64 -8.68 -2.73
CA ASP A 78 -12.16 -9.97 -2.29
C ASP A 78 -11.37 -10.40 -1.05
N GLY A 79 -11.73 -9.83 0.09
CA GLY A 79 -11.14 -10.11 1.40
C GLY A 79 -11.36 -11.53 1.88
N GLU A 80 -10.74 -12.51 1.21
CA GLU A 80 -10.08 -13.55 1.98
C GLU A 80 -8.84 -12.90 2.57
N ALA A 81 -8.98 -12.37 3.79
CA ALA A 81 -7.87 -12.39 4.71
C ALA A 81 -7.35 -13.83 4.69
N ASP A 82 -6.20 -14.03 4.07
CA ASP A 82 -5.56 -15.31 3.74
C ASP A 82 -6.18 -16.47 4.53
N SER A 83 -7.19 -17.11 3.93
CA SER A 83 -7.52 -18.45 4.37
C SER A 83 -6.27 -19.27 4.06
N GLU A 84 -5.82 -20.11 5.00
CA GLU A 84 -4.59 -20.92 4.97
C GLU A 84 -4.26 -21.60 3.60
N ALA A 85 -5.24 -21.70 2.70
CA ALA A 85 -5.19 -22.32 1.38
C ALA A 85 -4.27 -21.64 0.34
N ASP A 86 -4.03 -20.32 0.38
CA ASP A 86 -3.09 -19.68 -0.57
C ASP A 86 -1.61 -19.92 -0.21
N SER A 87 -1.34 -20.52 0.96
CA SER A 87 0.02 -20.94 1.37
C SER A 87 0.59 -22.09 0.53
N GLU A 88 -0.25 -22.87 -0.18
CA GLU A 88 0.20 -24.03 -0.96
C GLU A 88 0.60 -23.68 -2.41
N ALA A 89 0.32 -22.46 -2.88
CA ALA A 89 0.66 -21.99 -4.22
C ALA A 89 1.69 -20.85 -4.20
N GLY A 90 2.76 -21.01 -3.41
CA GLY A 90 3.96 -20.20 -3.57
C GLY A 90 3.88 -18.76 -3.04
N GLY A 91 4.02 -18.61 -1.72
CA GLY A 91 5.03 -17.70 -1.16
C GLY A 91 4.66 -16.26 -0.83
N GLY A 92 3.37 -15.90 -0.78
CA GLY A 92 2.94 -14.63 -0.19
C GLY A 92 2.74 -14.78 1.32
N ALA A 93 3.32 -13.89 2.13
CA ALA A 93 2.92 -13.74 3.52
C ALA A 93 1.51 -13.14 3.55
N GLY A 94 0.59 -13.72 4.33
CA GLY A 94 -0.74 -13.16 4.43
C GLY A 94 -0.75 -11.76 5.04
N ALA A 95 -1.85 -11.01 4.92
CA ALA A 95 -1.88 -9.60 5.37
C ALA A 95 -1.49 -9.41 6.86
N ALA A 96 -1.81 -10.39 7.71
CA ALA A 96 -1.39 -10.41 9.11
C ALA A 96 0.13 -10.64 9.27
N ASP A 97 0.68 -11.55 8.47
CA ASP A 97 2.11 -11.86 8.45
C ASP A 97 2.92 -10.69 7.90
N ALA A 98 2.43 -10.00 6.87
CA ALA A 98 3.04 -8.78 6.34
C ALA A 98 3.08 -7.65 7.39
N THR A 99 2.00 -7.47 8.13
CA THR A 99 1.94 -6.47 9.23
C THR A 99 3.01 -6.74 10.28
N GLN A 100 3.11 -8.00 10.75
CA GLN A 100 4.10 -8.39 11.75
C GLN A 100 5.53 -8.33 11.19
N ALA A 101 5.73 -8.69 9.93
CA ALA A 101 7.00 -8.62 9.22
C ALA A 101 7.55 -7.18 9.20
N TYR A 102 6.75 -6.20 8.81
CA TYR A 102 7.18 -4.80 8.80
C TYR A 102 7.47 -4.24 10.19
N ALA A 103 6.66 -4.63 11.19
CA ALA A 103 6.92 -4.25 12.58
C ALA A 103 8.25 -4.84 13.09
N THR A 104 8.55 -6.08 12.71
CA THR A 104 9.80 -6.77 13.06
C THR A 104 11.00 -6.13 12.36
N ALA A 105 10.84 -5.74 11.09
CA ALA A 105 11.83 -4.99 10.32
C ALA A 105 12.05 -3.54 10.85
N GLY A 106 11.26 -3.09 11.83
CA GLY A 106 11.44 -1.79 12.46
C GLY A 106 10.85 -0.61 11.70
N ILE A 107 10.06 -0.85 10.65
CA ILE A 107 9.42 0.21 9.88
C ILE A 107 8.46 0.99 10.78
N ALA A 108 8.60 2.32 10.80
CA ALA A 108 7.84 3.17 11.71
C ALA A 108 6.36 3.32 11.30
N HIS A 109 6.08 3.36 10.01
CA HIS A 109 4.75 3.63 9.47
C HIS A 109 4.33 2.55 8.47
N PHE A 110 3.11 2.04 8.63
CA PHE A 110 2.52 1.05 7.73
C PHE A 110 1.10 1.44 7.36
N TRP A 111 0.78 1.48 6.07
CA TRP A 111 -0.57 1.73 5.59
C TRP A 111 -1.13 0.52 4.87
N ARG A 112 -2.35 0.14 5.24
CA ARG A 112 -3.14 -0.87 4.54
C ARG A 112 -4.25 -0.18 3.77
N VAL A 113 -4.29 -0.37 2.46
CA VAL A 113 -5.29 0.21 1.56
C VAL A 113 -6.25 -0.90 1.14
N GLU A 114 -7.53 -0.72 1.46
CA GLU A 114 -8.60 -1.64 1.08
C GLU A 114 -9.61 -0.96 0.17
N GLN A 115 -10.37 -1.74 -0.59
CA GLN A 115 -11.54 -1.22 -1.30
C GLN A 115 -12.69 -1.09 -0.31
N ASP A 116 -13.25 0.11 -0.18
CA ASP A 116 -14.45 0.32 0.63
C ASP A 116 -15.63 -0.43 -0.02
N PRO A 117 -16.31 -1.34 0.68
CA PRO A 117 -17.32 -2.22 0.09
C PRO A 117 -18.62 -1.49 -0.29
N VAL A 118 -18.77 -0.23 0.10
CA VAL A 118 -19.96 0.58 -0.19
C VAL A 118 -19.70 1.53 -1.35
N THR A 119 -18.50 2.12 -1.40
CA THR A 119 -18.17 3.17 -2.38
C THR A 119 -17.22 2.72 -3.48
N ASP A 120 -16.62 1.54 -3.37
CA ASP A 120 -15.58 1.02 -4.27
C ASP A 120 -14.30 1.88 -4.32
N ARG A 121 -14.17 2.86 -3.41
CA ARG A 121 -13.03 3.77 -3.30
C ARG A 121 -12.00 3.27 -2.26
N PRO A 122 -10.75 3.74 -2.33
CA PRO A 122 -9.73 3.41 -1.33
C PRO A 122 -10.13 3.83 0.09
N MET A 123 -9.99 2.89 1.02
CA MET A 123 -10.00 3.11 2.45
C MET A 123 -8.61 2.81 3.01
N VAL A 124 -7.98 3.78 3.67
CA VAL A 124 -6.60 3.65 4.18
C VAL A 124 -6.60 3.53 5.70
N TYR A 125 -6.09 2.41 6.20
CA TYR A 125 -5.76 2.17 7.60
C TYR A 125 -4.32 2.61 7.84
N VAL A 126 -4.13 3.54 8.77
CA VAL A 126 -2.81 4.09 9.12
C VAL A 126 -2.35 3.47 10.42
N HIS A 127 -1.20 2.81 10.37
CA HIS A 127 -0.55 2.20 11.52
C HIS A 127 0.78 2.86 11.83
N GLU A 128 1.05 3.03 13.12
CA GLU A 128 2.33 3.53 13.64
C GLU A 128 2.92 2.51 14.61
N ARG A 129 4.21 2.23 14.45
CA ARG A 129 4.92 1.27 15.29
C ARG A 129 5.19 1.90 16.64
N ASP A 130 4.62 1.31 17.68
CA ASP A 130 4.86 1.73 19.05
C ASP A 130 6.27 1.30 19.48
N ALA A 131 7.08 2.27 19.91
CA ALA A 131 8.48 2.03 20.26
C ALA A 131 8.67 1.15 21.50
N ALA A 132 7.69 1.10 22.40
CA ALA A 132 7.76 0.33 23.65
C ALA A 132 7.41 -1.14 23.44
N THR A 133 6.45 -1.42 22.57
CA THR A 133 5.95 -2.79 22.29
C THR A 133 6.55 -3.39 21.02
N GLY A 134 7.04 -2.55 20.10
CA GLY A 134 7.50 -2.97 18.78
C GLY A 134 6.39 -3.41 17.83
N ALA A 135 5.12 -3.25 18.23
CA ALA A 135 3.95 -3.61 17.44
C ALA A 135 3.28 -2.37 16.83
N TYR A 136 2.47 -2.59 15.80
CA TYR A 136 1.68 -1.52 15.20
C TYR A 136 0.41 -1.20 16.00
N ALA A 137 0.14 0.09 16.18
CA ALA A 137 -1.14 0.61 16.64
C ALA A 137 -1.86 1.31 15.48
N LEU A 138 -3.17 1.10 15.34
CA LEU A 138 -4.01 1.82 14.38
C LEU A 138 -4.21 3.26 14.87
N THR A 139 -3.78 4.24 14.08
CA THR A 139 -3.92 5.67 14.41
C THR A 139 -4.99 6.38 13.59
N GLY A 140 -5.46 5.79 12.48
CA GLY A 140 -6.54 6.36 11.68
C GLY A 140 -7.11 5.44 10.60
N VAL A 141 -8.34 5.72 10.18
CA VAL A 141 -8.98 5.09 9.00
C VAL A 141 -9.59 6.19 8.14
N HIS A 142 -9.16 6.29 6.88
CA HIS A 142 -9.47 7.38 5.96
C HIS A 142 -10.20 6.87 4.71
N ARG A 143 -11.19 7.61 4.19
CA ARG A 143 -12.05 7.16 3.05
C ARG A 143 -12.24 8.18 1.93
N GLU A 144 -12.08 9.47 2.22
CA GLU A 144 -12.20 10.55 1.22
C GLU A 144 -10.88 11.31 1.12
N GLU A 145 -10.33 11.69 2.26
CA GLU A 145 -9.02 12.33 2.35
C GLU A 145 -8.17 11.60 3.41
N LEU A 146 -6.93 11.29 3.04
CA LEU A 146 -5.88 10.93 3.97
C LEU A 146 -5.00 12.15 4.20
N ALA A 147 -4.98 12.67 5.42
CA ALA A 147 -4.14 13.79 5.82
C ALA A 147 -3.41 13.45 7.11
N VAL A 148 -2.09 13.25 7.03
CA VAL A 148 -1.27 12.86 8.18
C VAL A 148 0.01 13.70 8.27
N PRO A 149 0.52 13.97 9.48
CA PRO A 149 1.72 14.79 9.66
C PRO A 149 3.03 13.99 9.55
N VAL A 150 2.97 12.65 9.61
CA VAL A 150 4.12 11.74 9.66
C VAL A 150 3.98 10.60 8.63
N PRO A 151 5.10 10.03 8.11
CA PRO A 151 6.50 10.40 8.38
C PRO A 151 6.90 11.79 7.85
N TYR A 152 6.09 12.34 6.95
CA TYR A 152 6.10 13.73 6.54
C TYR A 152 4.67 14.18 6.32
N ARG A 153 4.45 15.46 6.04
CA ARG A 153 3.12 15.97 5.73
C ARG A 153 2.62 15.34 4.42
N ILE A 154 1.66 14.43 4.52
CA ILE A 154 1.06 13.73 3.39
C ILE A 154 -0.41 14.07 3.33
N THR A 155 -0.87 14.40 2.12
CA THR A 155 -2.28 14.60 1.79
C THR A 155 -2.61 13.81 0.53
N VAL A 156 -3.62 12.95 0.59
CA VAL A 156 -4.11 12.16 -0.55
C VAL A 156 -5.61 12.35 -0.64
N ASP A 157 -6.08 12.79 -1.81
CA ASP A 157 -7.49 12.72 -2.18
C ASP A 157 -7.80 11.30 -2.67
N LEU A 158 -8.46 10.52 -1.81
CA LEU A 158 -8.83 9.13 -2.09
C LEU A 158 -9.99 9.04 -3.09
N THR A 159 -10.78 10.11 -3.24
CA THR A 159 -11.85 10.19 -4.24
C THR A 159 -11.31 10.36 -5.66
N GLY A 160 -10.05 10.78 -5.79
CA GLY A 160 -9.37 10.91 -7.08
C GLY A 160 -9.25 9.62 -7.88
N ILE A 161 -9.51 8.45 -7.28
CA ILE A 161 -9.58 7.18 -8.02
C ILE A 161 -10.68 7.18 -9.08
N ASP A 162 -11.77 7.94 -8.88
CA ASP A 162 -12.93 8.01 -9.77
C ASP A 162 -12.61 8.65 -11.13
N HIS A 163 -11.38 9.13 -11.30
CA HIS A 163 -10.89 9.86 -12.47
C HIS A 163 -9.74 9.14 -13.19
N LEU A 164 -9.46 7.88 -12.86
CA LEU A 164 -8.34 7.09 -13.40
C LEU A 164 -8.77 6.03 -14.42
#